data_AF-F9PA01-F1
#
_entry.id   AF-F9PA01-F1
#
_cell.length_a   1.000
_cell.length_b   1.000
_cell.length_c   1.000
_cell.angle_alpha   90.00
_cell.angle_beta   90.00
_cell.angle_gamma   90.00
#
_symmetry.space_group_name_H-M   'P 1'
#
loop_
_entity.id
_entity.type
_entity.pdbx_description
1 polymer ?
#
loop_
_entity_poly.entity_id
_entity_poly.type
_entity_poly.pdbx_seq_one_letter_code
_entity_poly.pdbx_strand_id
1 'polypeptide(L)'
;MKQYVARLEKDFSLIEHGFKEEEQRALTDYKSNDGEYIKKLAFLAYQSDVYQVRMYAVFLFGYLSKDKEILIFMRDEVSKDSNWRVQEVLAKAFDEFCKKTGYKKALPIIDEWLKSSNLHTRRAVTEGLRIWTNKPYFKENPNEAIRRIADLKEDVSEYVRKSVGNALRDISKKFSDLVKIELKNWKLESKEINQVYKLASKFIDA
;
A
#
# COMPACT_ATOMS: atom_id res chain seq x y z
N MET A 1 4.72 28.76 0.91
CA MET A 1 4.67 27.36 0.43
C MET A 1 5.91 26.97 -0.36
N LYS A 2 6.25 27.61 -1.51
CA LYS A 2 7.46 27.26 -2.29
C LYS A 2 8.77 27.25 -1.48
N GLN A 3 9.01 28.28 -0.69
CA GLN A 3 10.18 28.34 0.22
C GLN A 3 10.18 27.23 1.29
N TYR A 4 9.01 26.70 1.65
CA TYR A 4 8.94 25.59 2.59
C TYR A 4 9.32 24.28 1.90
N VAL A 5 8.80 24.03 0.70
CA VAL A 5 9.21 22.86 -0.11
C VAL A 5 10.72 22.89 -0.38
N ALA A 6 11.29 24.04 -0.75
CA ALA A 6 12.75 24.17 -0.92
C ALA A 6 13.55 23.85 0.36
N ARG A 7 13.00 24.14 1.55
CA ARG A 7 13.61 23.72 2.82
C ARG A 7 13.51 22.21 3.02
N LEU A 8 12.35 21.61 2.75
CA LEU A 8 12.17 20.15 2.79
C LEU A 8 13.14 19.44 1.83
N GLU A 9 13.35 19.98 0.63
CA GLU A 9 14.32 19.45 -0.34
C GLU A 9 15.73 19.45 0.23
N LYS A 10 16.16 20.56 0.84
CA LYS A 10 17.47 20.67 1.49
C LYS A 10 17.60 19.68 2.66
N ASP A 11 16.57 19.61 3.51
CA ASP A 11 16.61 18.82 4.74
C ASP A 11 16.55 17.31 4.45
N PHE A 12 15.69 16.89 3.52
CA PHE A 12 15.43 15.47 3.25
C PHE A 12 16.33 14.84 2.20
N SER A 13 16.97 15.62 1.32
CA SER A 13 17.87 15.08 0.30
C SER A 13 19.05 14.28 0.88
N LEU A 14 19.39 14.53 2.15
CA LEU A 14 20.46 13.83 2.87
C LEU A 14 20.02 12.48 3.48
N ILE A 15 18.73 12.15 3.46
CA ILE A 15 18.19 10.92 4.06
C ILE A 15 18.33 9.77 3.07
N GLU A 16 19.24 8.84 3.36
CA GLU A 16 19.50 7.68 2.50
C GLU A 16 18.63 6.47 2.82
N HIS A 17 18.11 6.33 4.04
CA HIS A 17 17.41 5.12 4.50
C HIS A 17 16.18 5.43 5.36
N GLY A 18 15.18 4.57 5.28
CA GLY A 18 13.95 4.70 6.06
C GLY A 18 12.93 5.66 5.43
N PHE A 19 11.93 6.03 6.23
CA PHE A 19 10.82 6.93 5.87
C PHE A 19 10.26 7.72 7.07
N LYS A 20 10.84 7.54 8.27
CA LYS A 20 10.24 8.03 9.51
C LYS A 20 10.32 9.54 9.63
N GLU A 21 11.40 10.16 9.14
CA GLU A 21 11.57 11.60 9.24
C GLU A 21 10.56 12.34 8.36
N GLU A 22 10.35 11.84 7.14
CA GLU A 22 9.34 12.33 6.20
C GLU A 22 7.92 12.13 6.77
N GLU A 23 7.64 10.96 7.33
CA GLU A 23 6.36 10.65 7.98
C GLU A 23 6.07 11.57 9.17
N GLN A 24 7.03 11.75 10.08
CA GLN A 24 6.86 12.60 11.26
C GLN A 24 6.65 14.06 10.88
N ARG A 25 7.39 14.56 9.88
CA ARG A 25 7.21 15.92 9.36
C ARG A 25 5.84 16.08 8.73
N ALA A 26 5.40 15.15 7.88
CA ALA A 26 4.08 15.16 7.26
C ALA A 26 2.97 15.16 8.30
N LEU A 27 3.08 14.32 9.33
CA LEU A 27 2.09 14.23 10.40
C LEU A 27 2.02 15.52 11.22
N THR A 28 3.17 16.12 11.52
CA THR A 28 3.25 17.40 12.24
C THR A 28 2.55 18.50 11.44
N ASP A 29 2.89 18.63 10.17
CA ASP A 29 2.32 19.67 9.31
C ASP A 29 0.81 19.48 9.12
N TYR A 30 0.36 18.24 8.89
CA TYR A 30 -1.07 17.90 8.80
C TYR A 30 -1.85 18.26 10.06
N LYS A 31 -1.24 18.12 11.25
CA LYS A 31 -1.90 18.45 12.53
C LYS A 31 -1.89 19.94 12.86
N SER A 32 -0.89 20.68 12.38
CA SER A 32 -0.66 22.08 12.75
C SER A 32 -1.26 23.10 11.78
N ASN A 33 -1.84 22.66 10.66
CA ASN A 33 -2.40 23.55 9.64
C ASN A 33 -3.77 23.05 9.18
N ASP A 34 -4.55 23.92 8.53
CA ASP A 34 -5.84 23.55 7.97
C ASP A 34 -5.70 22.63 6.74
N GLY A 35 -6.78 21.89 6.45
CA GLY A 35 -6.79 20.89 5.38
C GLY A 35 -6.62 21.48 3.97
N GLU A 36 -7.08 22.71 3.71
CA GLU A 36 -6.96 23.33 2.40
C GLU A 36 -5.51 23.74 2.11
N TYR A 37 -4.84 24.33 3.11
CA TYR A 37 -3.41 24.62 3.05
C TYR A 37 -2.59 23.35 2.83
N ILE A 38 -2.87 22.29 3.58
CA ILE A 38 -2.13 21.03 3.49
C ILE A 38 -2.38 20.30 2.17
N LYS A 39 -3.60 20.38 1.62
CA LYS A 39 -3.90 19.87 0.27
C LYS A 39 -3.03 20.55 -0.78
N LYS A 40 -2.96 21.89 -0.77
CA LYS A 40 -2.11 22.67 -1.69
C LYS A 40 -0.62 22.34 -1.50
N LEU A 41 -0.17 22.19 -0.25
CA LEU A 41 1.22 21.83 0.06
C LEU A 41 1.59 20.43 -0.44
N ALA A 42 0.72 19.44 -0.24
CA ALA A 42 0.95 18.06 -0.68
C ALA A 42 1.12 18.00 -2.20
N PHE A 43 0.23 18.66 -2.96
CA PHE A 43 0.36 18.72 -4.42
C PHE A 43 1.65 19.41 -4.86
N LEU A 44 2.02 20.54 -4.24
CA LEU A 44 3.26 21.23 -4.59
C LEU A 44 4.50 20.40 -4.28
N ALA A 45 4.55 19.78 -3.10
CA ALA A 45 5.67 18.95 -2.67
C ALA A 45 5.81 17.68 -3.54
N TYR A 46 4.70 17.12 -4.01
CA TYR A 46 4.73 15.94 -4.88
C TYR A 46 5.37 16.22 -6.27
N GLN A 47 5.45 17.49 -6.69
CA GLN A 47 6.14 17.88 -7.93
C GLN A 47 7.67 17.98 -7.77
N SER A 48 8.22 17.75 -6.58
CA SER A 48 9.67 17.86 -6.35
C SER A 48 10.46 16.72 -7.02
N ASP A 49 11.63 17.04 -7.56
CA ASP A 49 12.58 16.04 -8.06
C ASP A 49 13.21 15.20 -6.93
N VAL A 50 13.21 15.73 -5.69
CA VAL A 50 13.71 15.02 -4.50
C VAL A 50 12.68 13.99 -4.04
N TYR A 51 12.98 12.71 -4.22
CA TYR A 51 12.01 11.64 -3.95
C TYR A 51 11.57 11.59 -2.48
N GLN A 52 12.43 12.00 -1.54
CA GLN A 52 12.08 12.09 -0.12
C GLN A 52 10.99 13.15 0.14
N VAL A 53 10.99 14.25 -0.61
CA VAL A 53 9.93 15.27 -0.54
C VAL A 53 8.63 14.72 -1.14
N ARG A 54 8.72 13.90 -2.21
CA ARG A 54 7.56 13.18 -2.72
C ARG A 54 7.03 12.14 -1.73
N MET A 55 7.89 11.43 -1.00
CA MET A 55 7.48 10.55 0.10
C MET A 55 6.71 11.32 1.17
N TYR A 56 7.22 12.46 1.62
CA TYR A 56 6.51 13.36 2.53
C TYR A 56 5.13 13.75 2.00
N ALA A 57 5.03 14.12 0.70
CA ALA A 57 3.77 14.48 0.07
C ALA A 57 2.77 13.30 0.06
N VAL A 58 3.23 12.08 -0.19
CA VAL A 58 2.37 10.89 -0.19
C VAL A 58 1.86 10.54 1.20
N PHE A 59 2.65 10.77 2.25
CA PHE A 59 2.14 10.69 3.63
C PHE A 59 1.02 11.72 3.87
N LEU A 60 1.17 12.96 3.42
CA LEU A 60 0.10 13.97 3.49
C LEU A 60 -1.15 13.52 2.74
N PHE A 61 -1.02 12.94 1.54
CA PHE A 61 -2.15 12.39 0.81
C PHE A 61 -2.86 11.27 1.60
N GLY A 62 -2.10 10.38 2.25
CA GLY A 62 -2.66 9.37 3.16
C GLY A 62 -3.48 10.00 4.28
N TYR A 63 -3.01 11.08 4.91
CA TYR A 63 -3.77 11.80 5.94
C TYR A 63 -4.98 12.56 5.38
N LEU A 64 -4.92 13.05 4.14
CA LEU A 64 -6.02 13.77 3.48
C LEU A 64 -7.03 12.85 2.77
N SER A 65 -6.77 11.54 2.70
CA SER A 65 -7.47 10.55 1.87
C SER A 65 -8.98 10.35 2.11
N LYS A 66 -9.60 11.04 3.08
CA LYS A 66 -11.07 11.16 3.16
C LYS A 66 -11.63 11.97 1.98
N ASP A 67 -10.83 12.87 1.42
CA ASP A 67 -11.13 13.56 0.17
C ASP A 67 -10.95 12.58 -1.01
N LYS A 68 -12.03 12.39 -1.78
CA LYS A 68 -12.04 11.46 -2.91
C LYS A 68 -11.08 11.88 -4.02
N GLU A 69 -10.86 13.17 -4.24
CA GLU A 69 -9.92 13.64 -5.26
C GLU A 69 -8.48 13.25 -4.90
N ILE A 70 -8.13 13.35 -3.62
CA ILE A 70 -6.82 12.90 -3.12
C ILE A 70 -6.67 11.40 -3.30
N LEU A 71 -7.70 10.63 -2.97
CA LEU A 71 -7.65 9.17 -3.12
C LEU A 71 -7.51 8.76 -4.59
N ILE A 72 -8.21 9.43 -5.52
CA ILE A 72 -8.06 9.21 -6.96
C ILE A 72 -6.64 9.58 -7.41
N PHE A 73 -6.10 10.71 -6.94
CA PHE A 73 -4.72 11.10 -7.25
C PHE A 73 -3.69 10.08 -6.76
N MET A 74 -3.86 9.53 -5.56
CA MET A 74 -3.03 8.44 -5.06
C MET A 74 -3.14 7.20 -5.96
N ARG A 75 -4.36 6.85 -6.39
CA ARG A 75 -4.65 5.68 -7.22
C ARG A 75 -4.01 5.80 -8.61
N ASP A 76 -4.14 6.96 -9.24
CA ASP A 76 -3.91 7.13 -10.69
C ASP A 76 -2.61 7.87 -11.01
N GLU A 77 -2.13 8.76 -10.13
CA GLU A 77 -0.95 9.58 -10.38
C GLU A 77 0.24 9.16 -9.52
N VAL A 78 0.05 8.98 -8.20
CA VAL A 78 1.15 8.53 -7.32
C VAL A 78 1.63 7.12 -7.70
N SER A 79 0.71 6.26 -8.16
CA SER A 79 1.01 4.93 -8.67
C SER A 79 1.89 4.93 -9.94
N LYS A 80 2.16 6.09 -10.54
CA LYS A 80 3.10 6.24 -11.67
C LYS A 80 4.51 6.66 -11.24
N ASP A 81 4.75 6.95 -9.95
CA ASP A 81 6.08 7.36 -9.48
C ASP A 81 7.13 6.28 -9.78
N SER A 82 8.24 6.68 -10.40
CA SER A 82 9.31 5.78 -10.77
C SER A 82 10.18 5.34 -9.58
N ASN A 83 10.08 6.04 -8.44
CA ASN A 83 10.88 5.72 -7.26
C ASN A 83 10.19 4.67 -6.39
N TRP A 84 10.87 3.53 -6.21
CA TRP A 84 10.33 2.41 -5.42
C TRP A 84 10.04 2.78 -3.96
N ARG A 85 10.74 3.74 -3.36
CA ARG A 85 10.48 4.19 -1.99
C ARG A 85 9.20 5.00 -1.89
N VAL A 86 8.90 5.81 -2.90
CA VAL A 86 7.61 6.50 -3.00
C VAL A 86 6.47 5.46 -3.15
N GLN A 87 6.70 4.38 -3.90
CA GLN A 87 5.74 3.26 -3.99
C GLN A 87 5.52 2.52 -2.65
N GLU A 88 6.55 2.41 -1.80
CA GLU A 88 6.38 1.91 -0.43
C GLU A 88 5.53 2.86 0.42
N VAL A 89 5.69 4.17 0.25
CA VAL A 89 4.87 5.15 0.96
C VAL A 89 3.43 5.19 0.44
N LEU A 90 3.20 4.96 -0.86
CA LEU A 90 1.84 4.80 -1.41
C LEU A 90 1.09 3.65 -0.73
N ALA A 91 1.77 2.51 -0.51
CA ALA A 91 1.19 1.39 0.22
C ALA A 91 0.80 1.77 1.66
N LYS A 92 1.64 2.53 2.36
CA LYS A 92 1.35 3.06 3.72
C LYS A 92 0.20 4.05 3.72
N ALA A 93 0.16 4.95 2.75
CA ALA A 93 -0.90 5.94 2.61
C ALA A 93 -2.26 5.29 2.32
N PHE A 94 -2.28 4.20 1.56
CA PHE A 94 -3.48 3.39 1.36
C PHE A 94 -3.95 2.66 2.63
N ASP A 95 -3.03 2.12 3.45
CA ASP A 95 -3.36 1.58 4.77
C ASP A 95 -3.93 2.65 5.71
N GLU A 96 -3.37 3.86 5.69
CA GLU A 96 -3.88 5.00 6.45
C GLU A 96 -5.30 5.40 6.01
N PHE A 97 -5.59 5.40 4.70
CA PHE A 97 -6.97 5.57 4.20
C PHE A 97 -7.91 4.51 4.78
N CYS A 98 -7.54 3.22 4.69
CA CYS A 98 -8.35 2.12 5.19
C CYS A 98 -8.57 2.23 6.70
N LYS A 99 -7.54 2.62 7.46
CA LYS A 99 -7.61 2.85 8.90
C LYS A 99 -8.55 4.01 9.26
N LYS A 100 -8.49 5.13 8.55
CA LYS A 100 -9.36 6.31 8.80
C LYS A 100 -10.81 6.07 8.42
N THR A 101 -11.06 5.26 7.39
CA THR A 101 -12.41 4.91 6.91
C THR A 101 -13.01 3.74 7.70
N GLY A 102 -12.17 2.85 8.20
CA GLY A 102 -12.51 1.55 8.75
C GLY A 102 -12.47 0.47 7.66
N TYR A 103 -11.66 -0.56 7.86
CA TYR A 103 -11.36 -1.59 6.86
C TYR A 103 -12.59 -2.25 6.22
N LYS A 104 -13.64 -2.57 7.02
CA LYS A 104 -14.91 -3.10 6.48
C LYS A 104 -15.61 -2.12 5.53
N LYS A 105 -15.58 -0.81 5.85
CA LYS A 105 -16.18 0.24 5.01
C LYS A 105 -15.31 0.55 3.79
N ALA A 106 -14.01 0.28 3.86
CA ALA A 106 -13.06 0.49 2.78
C ALA A 106 -13.05 -0.64 1.74
N LEU A 107 -13.76 -1.76 1.96
CA LEU A 107 -13.78 -2.92 1.04
C LEU A 107 -14.06 -2.55 -0.43
N PRO A 108 -15.04 -1.68 -0.77
CA PRO A 108 -15.28 -1.31 -2.17
C PRO A 108 -14.05 -0.69 -2.83
N ILE A 109 -13.30 0.15 -2.10
CA ILE A 109 -12.08 0.80 -2.61
C ILE A 109 -10.92 -0.19 -2.67
N ILE A 110 -10.80 -1.09 -1.68
CA ILE A 110 -9.82 -2.19 -1.71
C ILE A 110 -10.03 -3.03 -2.97
N ASP A 111 -11.27 -3.45 -3.22
CA ASP A 111 -11.62 -4.30 -4.37
C ASP A 111 -11.44 -3.56 -5.70
N GLU A 112 -11.71 -2.25 -5.75
CA GLU A 112 -11.44 -1.40 -6.90
C GLU A 112 -9.94 -1.33 -7.22
N TRP A 113 -9.10 -1.01 -6.23
CA TRP A 113 -7.66 -0.85 -6.43
C TRP A 113 -6.98 -2.19 -6.77
N LEU A 114 -7.43 -3.30 -6.19
CA LEU A 114 -6.95 -4.64 -6.54
C LEU A 114 -7.26 -5.03 -8.00
N LYS A 115 -8.26 -4.41 -8.63
CA LYS A 115 -8.64 -4.63 -10.03
C LYS A 115 -8.10 -3.54 -10.98
N SER A 116 -7.33 -2.58 -10.47
CA SER A 116 -6.75 -1.52 -11.28
C SER A 116 -5.85 -2.07 -12.39
N SER A 117 -5.83 -1.42 -13.54
CA SER A 117 -4.91 -1.74 -14.65
C SER A 117 -3.45 -1.46 -14.27
N ASN A 118 -3.18 -0.49 -13.39
CA ASN A 118 -1.83 -0.18 -12.94
C ASN A 118 -1.36 -1.18 -11.86
N LEU A 119 -0.24 -1.86 -12.14
CA LEU A 119 0.36 -2.83 -11.23
C LEU A 119 0.77 -2.22 -9.88
N HIS A 120 1.18 -0.95 -9.85
CA HIS A 120 1.59 -0.28 -8.62
C HIS A 120 0.38 0.01 -7.72
N THR A 121 -0.77 0.33 -8.29
CA THR A 121 -2.04 0.47 -7.55
C THR A 121 -2.42 -0.86 -6.91
N ARG A 122 -2.39 -1.96 -7.67
CA ARG A 122 -2.70 -3.30 -7.12
C ARG A 122 -1.71 -3.67 -6.01
N ARG A 123 -0.41 -3.46 -6.24
CA ARG A 123 0.64 -3.75 -5.25
C ARG A 123 0.50 -2.92 -3.99
N ALA A 124 0.13 -1.64 -4.10
CA ALA A 124 -0.04 -0.76 -2.94
C ALA A 124 -1.05 -1.33 -1.95
N VAL A 125 -2.13 -1.96 -2.45
CA VAL A 125 -3.12 -2.65 -1.62
C VAL A 125 -2.58 -3.94 -1.03
N THR A 126 -2.03 -4.83 -1.87
CA THR A 126 -1.55 -6.14 -1.41
C THR A 126 -0.46 -5.99 -0.36
N GLU A 127 0.41 -4.99 -0.49
CA GLU A 127 1.50 -4.71 0.43
C GLU A 127 1.07 -3.89 1.63
N GLY A 128 0.33 -2.78 1.42
CA GLY A 128 0.02 -1.79 2.46
C GLY A 128 -0.75 -2.39 3.62
N LEU A 129 -1.63 -3.34 3.34
CA LEU A 129 -2.45 -3.99 4.34
C LEU A 129 -1.71 -5.12 5.07
N ARG A 130 -0.48 -5.50 4.69
CA ARG A 130 0.27 -6.55 5.39
C ARG A 130 0.60 -6.13 6.84
N ILE A 131 0.45 -7.02 7.82
CA ILE A 131 -0.21 -8.33 7.76
C ILE A 131 -1.72 -8.12 7.78
N TRP A 132 -2.43 -8.58 6.74
CA TRP A 132 -3.87 -8.30 6.53
C TRP A 132 -4.71 -8.73 7.72
N THR A 133 -4.48 -9.93 8.25
CA THR A 133 -5.22 -10.49 9.38
C THR A 133 -4.84 -9.89 10.75
N ASN A 134 -3.98 -8.87 10.79
CA ASN A 134 -3.78 -8.05 11.98
C ASN A 134 -4.67 -6.79 11.96
N LYS A 135 -5.25 -6.44 10.81
CA LYS A 135 -6.13 -5.28 10.67
C LYS A 135 -7.55 -5.63 11.16
N PRO A 136 -8.29 -4.65 11.74
CA PRO A 136 -9.71 -4.81 12.04
C PRO A 136 -10.50 -5.37 10.85
N TYR A 137 -11.58 -6.09 11.12
CA TYR A 137 -12.39 -6.84 10.15
C TYR A 137 -11.69 -8.07 9.58
N PHE A 138 -10.50 -7.95 9.01
CA PHE A 138 -9.76 -9.10 8.46
C PHE A 138 -9.24 -10.05 9.55
N LYS A 139 -8.98 -9.54 10.76
CA LYS A 139 -8.63 -10.36 11.92
C LYS A 139 -9.75 -11.33 12.30
N GLU A 140 -10.99 -10.88 12.25
CA GLU A 140 -12.18 -11.68 12.55
C GLU A 140 -12.70 -12.45 11.33
N ASN A 141 -12.32 -12.02 10.12
CA ASN A 141 -12.76 -12.59 8.84
C ASN A 141 -11.54 -12.91 7.94
N PRO A 142 -10.65 -13.84 8.33
CA PRO A 142 -9.41 -14.11 7.60
C PRO A 142 -9.62 -14.56 6.15
N ASN A 143 -10.70 -15.29 5.86
CA ASN A 143 -11.05 -15.70 4.49
C ASN A 143 -11.33 -14.51 3.56
N GLU A 144 -11.81 -13.38 4.10
CA GLU A 144 -12.04 -12.18 3.29
C GLU A 144 -10.73 -11.52 2.86
N ALA A 145 -9.64 -11.69 3.61
CA ALA A 145 -8.29 -11.31 3.18
C ALA A 145 -7.71 -12.34 2.20
N ILE A 146 -7.78 -13.63 2.54
CA ILE A 146 -7.20 -14.72 1.73
C ILE A 146 -7.77 -14.71 0.32
N ARG A 147 -9.10 -14.67 0.16
CA ARG A 147 -9.76 -14.66 -1.17
C ARG A 147 -9.30 -13.48 -2.03
N ARG A 148 -9.31 -12.26 -1.47
CA ARG A 148 -8.91 -11.04 -2.19
C ARG A 148 -7.45 -11.09 -2.65
N ILE A 149 -6.56 -11.61 -1.81
CA ILE A 149 -5.15 -11.74 -2.16
C ILE A 149 -4.96 -12.85 -3.21
N ALA A 150 -5.60 -14.00 -3.02
CA ALA A 150 -5.51 -15.16 -3.90
C ALA A 150 -6.09 -14.92 -5.30
N ASP A 151 -7.02 -13.97 -5.46
CA ASP A 151 -7.52 -13.55 -6.77
C ASP A 151 -6.40 -13.00 -7.67
N LEU A 152 -5.31 -12.48 -7.10
CA LEU A 152 -4.15 -11.93 -7.82
C LEU A 152 -2.99 -12.95 -7.96
N LYS A 153 -3.22 -14.24 -7.69
CA LYS A 153 -2.17 -15.29 -7.77
C LYS A 153 -1.55 -15.46 -9.17
N GLU A 154 -2.26 -15.05 -10.21
CA GLU A 154 -1.80 -15.09 -11.60
C GLU A 154 -1.50 -13.70 -12.19
N ASP A 155 -1.31 -12.69 -11.33
CA ASP A 155 -1.01 -11.33 -11.79
C ASP A 155 0.19 -11.33 -12.75
N VAL A 156 0.10 -10.60 -13.86
CA VAL A 156 1.18 -10.53 -14.87
C VAL A 156 2.46 -9.91 -14.32
N SER A 157 2.37 -9.06 -13.29
CA SER A 157 3.51 -8.38 -12.67
C SER A 157 4.16 -9.22 -11.57
N GLU A 158 5.44 -9.52 -11.74
CA GLU A 158 6.23 -10.19 -10.70
C GLU A 158 6.25 -9.40 -9.37
N TYR A 159 6.23 -8.06 -9.47
CA TYR A 159 6.21 -7.18 -8.31
C TYR A 159 4.94 -7.36 -7.47
N VAL A 160 3.78 -7.49 -8.14
CA VAL A 160 2.51 -7.80 -7.47
C VAL A 160 2.54 -9.23 -6.91
N ARG A 161 2.95 -10.23 -7.70
CA ARG A 161 3.00 -11.63 -7.26
C ARG A 161 3.86 -11.85 -6.02
N LYS A 162 5.01 -11.15 -5.91
CA LYS A 162 5.84 -11.18 -4.69
C LYS A 162 5.09 -10.67 -3.46
N SER A 163 4.32 -9.59 -3.60
CA SER A 163 3.50 -9.05 -2.51
C SER A 163 2.35 -10.00 -2.15
N VAL A 164 1.65 -10.55 -3.14
CA VAL A 164 0.58 -11.57 -2.98
C VAL A 164 1.07 -12.78 -2.20
N GLY A 165 2.16 -13.40 -2.66
CA GLY A 165 2.72 -14.59 -2.03
C GLY A 165 3.19 -14.34 -0.59
N ASN A 166 3.83 -13.19 -0.34
CA ASN A 166 4.24 -12.83 1.02
C ASN A 166 3.07 -12.45 1.93
N ALA A 167 2.02 -11.82 1.41
CA ALA A 167 0.81 -11.52 2.17
C ALA A 167 0.11 -12.82 2.62
N LEU A 168 -0.03 -13.81 1.73
CA LEU A 168 -0.55 -15.14 2.09
C LEU A 168 0.37 -15.87 3.08
N ARG A 169 1.70 -15.78 2.89
CA ARG A 169 2.68 -16.34 3.83
C ARG A 169 2.59 -15.72 5.23
N ASP A 170 2.30 -14.43 5.32
CA ASP A 170 2.12 -13.78 6.62
C ASP A 170 0.85 -14.27 7.32
N ILE A 171 -0.24 -14.49 6.57
CA ILE A 171 -1.49 -15.07 7.09
C ILE A 171 -1.26 -16.53 7.52
N SER A 172 -0.49 -17.31 6.75
CA SER A 172 -0.26 -18.74 7.00
C SER A 172 0.42 -19.03 8.33
N LYS A 173 1.19 -18.07 8.88
CA LYS A 173 1.84 -18.19 10.19
C LYS A 173 0.85 -18.30 11.35
N LYS A 174 -0.39 -17.82 11.17
CA LYS A 174 -1.43 -17.83 12.20
C LYS A 174 -2.68 -18.61 11.79
N PHE A 175 -3.02 -18.60 10.50
CA PHE A 175 -4.20 -19.24 9.94
C PHE A 175 -3.78 -20.29 8.89
N SER A 176 -2.87 -21.19 9.28
CA SER A 176 -2.27 -22.22 8.40
C SER A 176 -3.34 -23.08 7.71
N ASP A 177 -4.35 -23.54 8.45
CA ASP A 177 -5.40 -24.40 7.89
C ASP A 177 -6.23 -23.71 6.81
N LEU A 178 -6.57 -22.43 7.01
CA LEU A 178 -7.33 -21.66 6.02
C LEU A 178 -6.53 -21.43 4.74
N VAL A 179 -5.24 -21.09 4.88
CA VAL A 179 -4.35 -20.95 3.72
C VAL A 179 -4.13 -22.31 3.04
N LYS A 180 -3.99 -23.41 3.80
CA LYS A 180 -3.89 -24.78 3.24
C LYS A 180 -5.14 -25.14 2.42
N ILE A 181 -6.34 -24.84 2.92
CA ILE A 181 -7.59 -25.08 2.20
C ILE A 181 -7.63 -24.29 0.89
N GLU A 182 -7.28 -23.01 0.92
CA GLU A 182 -7.20 -22.18 -0.30
C GLU A 182 -6.21 -22.76 -1.31
N LEU A 183 -4.98 -23.03 -0.87
CA LEU A 183 -3.89 -23.49 -1.75
C LEU A 183 -4.16 -24.88 -2.35
N LYS A 184 -4.91 -25.76 -1.67
CA LYS A 184 -5.32 -27.08 -2.20
C LYS A 184 -6.18 -26.98 -3.46
N ASN A 185 -6.88 -25.86 -3.65
CA ASN A 185 -7.74 -25.66 -4.81
C ASN A 185 -6.98 -25.12 -6.03
N TRP A 186 -5.69 -24.79 -5.88
CA TRP A 186 -4.91 -24.17 -6.96
C TRP A 186 -4.38 -25.22 -7.93
N LYS A 187 -4.61 -24.99 -9.22
CA LYS A 187 -3.98 -25.75 -10.30
C LYS A 187 -2.67 -25.09 -10.69
N LEU A 188 -1.54 -25.73 -10.40
CA LEU A 188 -0.21 -25.13 -10.55
C LEU A 188 0.34 -25.21 -11.99
N GLU A 189 -0.42 -24.67 -12.94
CA GLU A 189 -0.19 -24.84 -14.38
C GLU A 189 0.65 -23.70 -15.02
N SER A 190 0.71 -22.52 -14.38
CA SER A 190 1.43 -21.35 -14.89
C SER A 190 2.70 -21.03 -14.09
N LYS A 191 3.66 -20.31 -14.68
CA LYS A 191 4.86 -19.84 -13.97
C LYS A 191 4.48 -18.90 -12.83
N GLU A 192 3.45 -18.08 -13.08
CA GLU A 192 2.90 -17.06 -12.22
C GLU A 192 2.36 -17.67 -10.92
N ILE A 193 1.44 -18.64 -11.04
CA ILE A 193 0.84 -19.28 -9.87
C ILE A 193 1.88 -20.09 -9.08
N ASN A 194 2.81 -20.76 -9.76
CA ASN A 194 3.90 -21.51 -9.11
C ASN A 194 4.80 -20.60 -8.27
N GLN A 195 5.10 -19.39 -8.77
CA GLN A 195 5.85 -18.39 -8.01
C GLN A 195 5.13 -17.98 -6.73
N VAL A 196 3.84 -17.67 -6.83
CA VAL A 196 3.02 -17.26 -5.67
C VAL A 196 2.87 -18.40 -4.67
N TYR A 197 2.57 -19.61 -5.16
CA TYR A 197 2.42 -20.81 -4.34
C TYR A 197 3.68 -21.07 -3.51
N LYS A 198 4.87 -21.04 -4.13
CA LYS A 198 6.15 -21.25 -3.44
C LYS A 198 6.38 -20.30 -2.28
N LEU A 199 5.93 -19.04 -2.40
CA LEU A 199 6.03 -18.06 -1.32
C LEU A 199 4.99 -18.34 -0.23
N ALA A 200 3.73 -18.54 -0.62
CA ALA A 200 2.59 -18.72 0.27
C ALA A 200 2.67 -20.03 1.09
N SER A 201 3.17 -21.12 0.49
CA SER A 201 3.18 -22.47 1.08
C SER A 201 4.37 -22.73 2.01
N LYS A 202 5.26 -21.75 2.23
CA LYS A 202 6.54 -21.95 2.95
C LYS A 202 6.39 -22.56 4.36
N PHE A 203 5.24 -22.35 5.00
CA PHE A 203 4.92 -22.84 6.35
C PHE A 203 3.67 -23.72 6.38
N ILE A 204 3.25 -24.24 5.23
CA ILE A 204 2.11 -25.17 5.15
C ILE A 204 2.69 -26.57 5.07
N ASP A 205 2.38 -27.41 6.05
CA ASP A 205 2.73 -28.83 6.01
C ASP A 205 2.01 -29.46 4.81
N ALA A 206 2.76 -30.19 3.98
CA ALA A 206 2.21 -30.93 2.84
C ALA A 206 1.16 -31.94 3.32
#